data_AF-A0A9P8XTT3-F1
#
_entry.id   AF-A0A9P8XTT3-F1
#
_cell.length_a   1.000
_cell.length_b   1.000
_cell.length_c   1.000
_cell.angle_alpha   90.00
_cell.angle_beta   90.00
_cell.angle_gamma   90.00
#
_symmetry.space_group_name_H-M   'P 1'
#
loop_
_entity.id
_entity.type
_entity.pdbx_description
1 polymer ?
#
loop_
_entity_poly.entity_id
_entity_poly.type
_entity_poly.pdbx_seq_one_letter_code
_entity_poly.pdbx_strand_id
1 'polypeptide(L)'
;MLLLEWLHESSPAQANPLDHDSVGSSSNRTRGKHASCLVNLGDSRTVVANFRSDGVPSGGNGSSGLTQTRDVNSSVSTEREYIMAQHPLDDPRDVIVGGRLFGETLSTRAFGDALYKLPLRRTEDGETVDAIPRRQLSAQEKALHCHYVHQMSACLVDAEASRFSSSMDGPGDKVKRRPRTIALGERYDAMFSSYLTPPYVSPLPEVQAWQEGAVESSEDAVQPGDQDRGTGARAGLLTSNAAGSTAGRMFAILATDGLWDLTSSESAMECVLKVAASLQSSGEELNLAEALYRYVVEDQGRRAGDDVTILVVEYNVSGFLDP
;
A
#
# COMPACT_ATOMS: atom_id res chain seq x y z
N MET A 1 -8.76 -1.30 -0.87
CA MET A 1 -7.68 -2.21 -0.40
C MET A 1 -8.32 -3.45 0.19
N LEU A 2 -7.88 -4.65 -0.20
CA LEU A 2 -8.41 -5.90 0.33
C LEU A 2 -7.23 -6.79 0.77
N LEU A 3 -7.21 -7.18 2.04
CA LEU A 3 -6.36 -8.27 2.51
C LEU A 3 -7.17 -9.56 2.35
N LEU A 4 -6.71 -10.45 1.47
CA LEU A 4 -7.35 -11.75 1.29
C LEU A 4 -6.41 -12.81 1.87
N GLU A 5 -6.90 -13.54 2.85
CA GLU A 5 -6.24 -14.76 3.30
C GLU A 5 -6.62 -15.89 2.35
N TRP A 6 -5.63 -16.48 1.67
CA TRP A 6 -5.83 -17.65 0.83
C TRP A 6 -5.23 -18.85 1.54
N LEU A 7 -6.09 -19.75 2.02
CA LEU A 7 -5.67 -21.08 2.46
C LEU A 7 -5.20 -21.89 1.25
N HIS A 8 -3.88 -21.96 1.05
CA HIS A 8 -3.33 -22.85 0.04
C HIS A 8 -3.46 -24.29 0.55
N GLU A 9 -4.52 -24.98 0.13
CA GLU A 9 -4.56 -26.43 0.24
C GLU A 9 -3.41 -26.98 -0.59
N SER A 10 -2.36 -27.42 0.10
CA SER A 10 -1.30 -28.22 -0.52
C SER A 10 -2.00 -29.36 -1.25
N SER A 11 -1.98 -29.34 -2.59
CA SER A 11 -2.52 -30.45 -3.38
C SER A 11 -1.95 -31.74 -2.80
N PRO A 12 -2.77 -32.73 -2.41
CA PRO A 12 -2.25 -33.98 -1.89
C PRO A 12 -1.29 -34.49 -2.96
N ALA A 13 -0.02 -34.64 -2.59
CA ALA A 13 0.97 -35.25 -3.45
C ALA A 13 0.34 -36.53 -4.00
N GLN A 14 0.34 -36.70 -5.33
CA GLN A 14 -0.10 -37.93 -5.96
C GLN A 14 0.68 -39.08 -5.29
N ALA A 15 0.01 -39.77 -4.38
CA ALA A 15 0.56 -40.95 -3.73
C ALA A 15 0.75 -41.98 -4.83
N ASN A 16 2.01 -42.34 -5.12
CA ASN A 16 2.30 -43.50 -5.95
C ASN A 16 1.62 -44.72 -5.31
N PRO A 17 0.73 -45.44 -6.03
CA PRO A 17 -0.10 -46.49 -5.43
C PRO A 17 0.61 -47.84 -5.31
N LEU A 18 1.92 -47.88 -5.02
CA LEU A 18 2.69 -49.12 -4.94
C LEU A 18 3.77 -49.07 -3.85
N ASP A 19 3.35 -49.13 -2.58
CA ASP A 19 4.15 -49.76 -1.53
C ASP A 19 3.21 -50.20 -0.40
N HIS A 20 2.90 -51.50 -0.41
CA HIS A 20 2.27 -52.19 0.71
C HIS A 20 3.38 -52.67 1.65
N ASP A 21 3.15 -52.49 2.96
CA ASP A 21 3.88 -53.06 4.09
C ASP A 21 5.01 -52.22 4.73
N SER A 22 4.61 -51.18 5.48
CA SER A 22 5.21 -50.92 6.80
C SER A 22 4.28 -50.06 7.66
N VAL A 23 3.72 -50.68 8.72
CA VAL A 23 2.91 -50.03 9.76
C VAL A 23 3.86 -49.26 10.69
N GLY A 24 4.05 -47.97 10.39
CA GLY A 24 4.76 -47.01 11.25
C GLY A 24 4.00 -45.69 11.24
N SER A 25 3.09 -45.52 12.20
CA SER A 25 2.26 -44.31 12.35
C SER A 25 3.11 -43.11 12.78
N SER A 26 3.71 -42.42 11.81
CA SER A 26 4.21 -41.07 11.99
C SER A 26 3.34 -40.15 11.13
N SER A 27 2.36 -39.51 11.76
CA SER A 27 1.53 -38.51 11.10
C SER A 27 2.35 -37.25 10.85
N ASN A 28 3.15 -37.25 9.79
CA ASN A 28 3.74 -36.03 9.24
C ASN A 28 2.60 -35.20 8.63
N ARG A 29 1.89 -34.45 9.48
CA ARG A 29 1.03 -33.37 9.00
C ARG A 29 1.95 -32.33 8.38
N THR A 30 1.95 -32.27 7.06
CA THR A 30 2.50 -31.14 6.33
C THR A 30 1.77 -29.88 6.83
N ARG A 31 2.45 -29.03 7.59
CA ARG A 31 1.94 -27.70 7.94
C ARG A 31 1.66 -26.98 6.62
N GLY A 32 0.39 -26.73 6.32
CA GLY A 32 0.01 -25.87 5.21
C GLY A 32 0.70 -24.52 5.41
N LYS A 33 1.40 -24.02 4.39
CA LYS A 33 1.97 -22.68 4.43
C LYS A 33 0.81 -21.69 4.27
N HIS A 34 0.61 -20.82 5.26
CA HIS A 34 -0.31 -19.70 5.11
C HIS A 34 0.26 -18.79 4.01
N ALA A 35 -0.51 -18.57 2.95
CA ALA A 35 -0.16 -17.63 1.90
C ALA A 35 -1.12 -16.46 2.01
N SER A 36 -0.60 -15.27 2.29
CA SER A 36 -1.41 -14.05 2.22
C SER A 36 -1.08 -13.34 0.91
N CYS A 37 -2.08 -12.70 0.31
CA CYS A 37 -1.85 -11.80 -0.81
C CYS A 37 -2.19 -10.37 -0.40
N LEU A 38 -1.31 -9.45 -0.80
CA LEU A 38 -1.56 -8.02 -0.70
C LEU A 38 -2.08 -7.56 -2.05
N VAL A 39 -3.29 -6.98 -2.05
CA VAL A 39 -3.96 -6.52 -3.26
C VAL A 39 -4.14 -5.01 -3.17
N ASN A 40 -3.43 -4.27 -4.03
CA ASN A 40 -3.49 -2.81 -4.07
C ASN A 40 -4.13 -2.28 -5.35
N LEU A 41 -4.92 -1.22 -5.22
CA LEU A 41 -5.57 -0.52 -6.31
C LEU A 41 -5.65 0.96 -5.95
N GLY A 42 -4.68 1.74 -6.44
CA GLY A 42 -4.54 3.17 -6.18
C GLY A 42 -3.32 3.51 -5.33
N ASP A 43 -3.36 4.67 -4.70
CA ASP A 43 -2.28 5.29 -3.89
C ASP A 43 -2.41 5.05 -2.37
N SER A 44 -3.41 4.28 -1.93
CA SER A 44 -3.40 3.72 -0.59
C SER A 44 -2.30 2.66 -0.44
N ARG A 45 -1.88 2.36 0.80
CA ARG A 45 -0.78 1.42 1.07
C ARG A 45 -1.06 0.46 2.23
N THR A 46 -0.66 -0.79 2.06
CA THR A 46 -0.52 -1.78 3.13
C THR A 46 0.94 -1.91 3.53
N VAL A 47 1.22 -1.89 4.83
CA VAL A 47 2.54 -2.12 5.41
C VAL A 47 2.44 -3.24 6.45
N VAL A 48 3.25 -4.27 6.32
CA VAL A 48 3.23 -5.49 7.14
C VAL A 48 4.58 -5.70 7.79
N ALA A 49 4.61 -6.01 9.09
CA ALA A 49 5.83 -6.37 9.80
C ALA A 49 5.62 -7.58 10.72
N ASN A 50 6.68 -8.40 10.83
CA ASN A 50 6.73 -9.50 11.79
C ASN A 50 7.34 -9.03 13.11
N PHE A 51 6.61 -9.23 14.19
CA PHE A 51 6.99 -8.90 15.55
C PHE A 51 7.47 -10.16 16.27
N ARG A 52 8.79 -10.23 16.46
CA ARG A 52 9.41 -11.26 17.28
C ARG A 52 9.15 -10.97 18.76
N SER A 53 9.12 -12.03 19.55
CA SER A 53 8.99 -11.97 21.01
C SER A 53 10.16 -11.27 21.72
N ASP A 54 11.30 -11.08 21.05
CA ASP A 54 12.45 -10.33 21.57
C ASP A 54 12.23 -8.80 21.51
N GLY A 55 11.10 -8.34 20.98
CA GLY A 55 10.77 -6.92 20.84
C GLY A 55 11.59 -6.21 19.76
N VAL A 56 12.41 -6.94 19.00
CA VAL A 56 13.21 -6.40 17.91
C VAL A 56 12.54 -6.79 16.58
N PRO A 57 12.28 -5.83 15.68
CA PRO A 57 11.79 -6.15 14.35
C PRO A 57 12.74 -7.14 13.66
N SER A 58 12.20 -8.21 13.05
CA SER A 58 12.99 -9.16 12.26
C SER A 58 13.57 -8.47 11.02
N GLY A 59 14.73 -7.82 11.15
CA GLY A 59 15.47 -7.24 10.03
C GLY A 59 16.97 -7.45 10.23
N GLY A 60 17.54 -8.44 9.56
CA GLY A 60 19.00 -8.62 9.54
C GLY A 60 19.65 -7.37 8.95
N ASN A 61 20.63 -6.80 9.67
CA ASN A 61 21.55 -5.71 9.27
C ASN A 61 21.09 -4.85 8.07
N GLY A 62 20.03 -4.05 8.26
CA GLY A 62 19.78 -2.86 7.43
C GLY A 62 18.54 -2.89 6.53
N SER A 63 17.91 -4.04 6.28
CA SER A 63 16.58 -4.08 5.65
C SER A 63 15.53 -4.25 6.74
N SER A 64 14.76 -3.19 7.00
CA SER A 64 13.60 -3.25 7.88
C SER A 64 12.73 -4.41 7.39
N GLY A 65 12.38 -5.38 8.24
CA GLY A 65 11.57 -6.57 7.88
C GLY A 65 10.12 -6.26 7.48
N LEU A 66 9.89 -5.08 6.92
CA LEU A 66 8.62 -4.61 6.44
C LEU A 66 8.41 -5.06 5.00
N THR A 67 7.23 -5.64 4.77
CA THR A 67 6.68 -5.82 3.44
C THR A 67 5.64 -4.73 3.21
N GLN A 68 5.64 -4.09 2.04
CA GLN A 68 4.61 -3.10 1.72
C GLN A 68 4.16 -3.21 0.28
N THR A 69 2.91 -2.82 0.01
CA THR A 69 2.42 -2.64 -1.35
C THR A 69 3.09 -1.43 -1.99
N ARG A 70 3.22 -1.44 -3.32
CA ARG A 70 3.62 -0.26 -4.07
C ARG A 70 2.42 0.62 -4.33
N ASP A 71 2.64 1.93 -4.33
CA ASP A 71 1.63 2.89 -4.74
C ASP A 71 1.39 2.74 -6.24
N VAL A 72 0.12 2.78 -6.64
CA VAL A 72 -0.29 2.60 -8.02
C VAL A 72 -0.84 3.92 -8.56
N ASN A 73 0.09 4.84 -8.81
CA ASN A 73 -0.21 6.21 -9.20
C ASN A 73 0.81 6.77 -10.21
N SER A 74 0.51 7.93 -10.78
CA SER A 74 1.27 8.58 -11.86
C SER A 74 2.60 9.20 -11.42
N SER A 75 2.82 9.33 -10.10
CA SER A 75 4.13 9.72 -9.55
C SER A 75 5.16 8.59 -9.67
N VAL A 76 4.71 7.33 -9.68
CA VAL A 76 5.56 6.14 -9.84
C VAL A 76 5.97 5.97 -11.30
N SER A 77 7.28 5.91 -11.56
CA SER A 77 7.82 5.87 -12.94
C SER A 77 7.37 4.66 -13.73
N THR A 78 7.32 3.47 -13.10
CA THR A 78 6.91 2.23 -13.76
C THR A 78 5.43 2.24 -14.15
N GLU A 79 4.55 2.84 -13.33
CA GLU A 79 3.13 3.01 -13.69
C GLU A 79 2.98 4.01 -14.83
N ARG A 80 3.76 5.10 -14.82
CA ARG A 80 3.78 6.08 -15.91
C ARG A 80 4.18 5.43 -17.23
N GLU A 81 5.27 4.67 -17.24
CA GLU A 81 5.74 3.92 -18.40
C GLU A 81 4.70 2.91 -18.89
N TYR A 82 4.05 2.19 -17.97
CA TYR A 82 3.00 1.24 -18.27
C TYR A 82 1.80 1.89 -18.97
N ILE A 83 1.35 3.06 -18.50
CA ILE A 83 0.25 3.81 -19.14
C ILE A 83 0.69 4.29 -20.52
N MET A 84 1.87 4.91 -20.65
CA MET A 84 2.33 5.40 -21.95
C MET A 84 2.47 4.28 -23.00
N ALA A 85 2.88 3.08 -22.57
CA ALA A 85 2.96 1.92 -23.45
C ALA A 85 1.59 1.45 -23.98
N GLN A 86 0.51 1.67 -23.24
CA GLN A 86 -0.86 1.35 -23.67
C GLN A 86 -1.45 2.39 -24.63
N HIS A 87 -0.85 3.59 -24.66
CA HIS A 87 -1.37 4.75 -25.35
C HIS A 87 -0.37 5.32 -26.36
N PRO A 88 0.12 4.53 -27.34
CA PRO A 88 1.19 4.95 -28.26
C PRO A 88 0.80 6.09 -29.21
N LEU A 89 -0.49 6.42 -29.30
CA LEU A 89 -0.99 7.52 -30.13
C LEU A 89 -1.11 8.84 -29.36
N ASP A 90 -0.99 8.80 -28.04
CA ASP A 90 -1.12 9.98 -27.18
C ASP A 90 0.22 10.67 -26.98
N ASP A 91 0.20 11.99 -26.79
CA ASP A 91 1.38 12.74 -26.36
C ASP A 91 1.54 12.57 -24.84
N PRO A 92 2.67 12.03 -24.35
CA PRO A 92 2.89 11.85 -22.92
C PRO A 92 2.72 13.14 -22.09
N ARG A 93 2.98 14.31 -22.71
CA ARG A 93 2.85 15.62 -22.06
C ARG A 93 1.42 16.06 -21.84
N ASP A 94 0.47 15.47 -22.57
CA ASP A 94 -0.94 15.77 -22.41
C ASP A 94 -1.62 14.74 -21.49
N VAL A 95 -1.13 13.48 -21.47
CA VAL A 95 -1.64 12.43 -20.59
C VAL A 95 -1.15 12.60 -19.15
N ILE A 96 0.11 13.00 -18.94
CA ILE A 96 0.69 13.19 -17.60
C ILE A 96 1.11 14.65 -17.43
N VAL A 97 0.29 15.41 -16.70
CA VAL A 97 0.50 16.85 -16.49
C VAL A 97 0.69 17.13 -15.01
N GLY A 98 1.79 17.79 -14.66
CA GLY A 98 2.11 18.07 -13.26
C GLY A 98 2.23 16.81 -12.40
N GLY A 99 2.62 15.68 -13.01
CA GLY A 99 2.71 14.38 -12.33
C GLY A 99 1.37 13.69 -12.09
N ARG A 100 0.25 14.22 -12.62
CA ARG A 100 -1.11 13.68 -12.50
C ARG A 100 -1.66 13.28 -13.88
N LEU A 101 -2.52 12.27 -13.93
CA LEU A 101 -3.23 11.88 -15.13
C LEU A 101 -4.19 13.01 -15.57
N PHE A 102 -3.97 13.54 -16.77
CA PHE A 102 -4.59 14.73 -17.34
C PHE A 102 -4.56 15.97 -16.41
N GLY A 103 -3.60 16.02 -15.49
CA GLY A 103 -3.47 17.09 -14.51
C GLY A 103 -4.45 17.01 -13.33
N GLU A 104 -5.26 15.96 -13.21
CA GLU A 104 -6.31 15.87 -12.19
C GLU A 104 -6.02 14.79 -11.12
N THR A 105 -5.97 13.52 -11.51
CA THR A 105 -5.87 12.39 -10.57
C THR A 105 -4.44 11.85 -10.48
N LEU A 106 -3.99 11.49 -9.28
CA LEU A 106 -2.73 10.76 -9.10
C LEU A 106 -2.93 9.28 -9.43
N SER A 107 -4.01 8.68 -8.92
CA SER A 107 -4.30 7.26 -9.06
C SER A 107 -4.45 6.85 -10.54
N THR A 108 -3.68 5.85 -10.94
CA THR A 108 -3.71 5.27 -12.30
C THR A 108 -4.58 4.02 -12.37
N ARG A 109 -4.97 3.52 -11.20
CA ARG A 109 -5.86 2.38 -11.06
C ARG A 109 -6.87 2.64 -9.96
N ALA A 110 -8.14 2.46 -10.28
CA ALA A 110 -9.24 2.73 -9.38
C ALA A 110 -10.51 2.01 -9.85
N PHE A 111 -11.43 1.76 -8.92
CA PHE A 111 -12.83 1.48 -9.27
C PHE A 111 -13.54 2.79 -9.64
N GLY A 112 -14.64 2.72 -10.39
CA GLY A 112 -15.34 3.93 -10.80
C GLY A 112 -14.57 4.70 -11.87
N ASP A 113 -14.43 6.03 -11.73
CA ASP A 113 -13.66 6.89 -12.63
C ASP A 113 -13.98 6.69 -14.10
N ALA A 114 -15.29 6.59 -14.38
CA ALA A 114 -15.82 6.33 -15.71
C ALA A 114 -15.32 7.35 -16.76
N LEU A 115 -15.03 8.58 -16.32
CA LEU A 115 -14.45 9.63 -17.16
C LEU A 115 -13.14 9.19 -17.83
N TYR A 116 -12.34 8.35 -17.17
CA TYR A 116 -11.06 7.86 -17.67
C TYR A 116 -11.15 6.51 -18.36
N LYS A 117 -12.34 5.93 -18.46
CA LYS A 117 -12.56 4.56 -18.96
C LYS A 117 -13.46 4.50 -20.18
N LEU A 118 -14.49 5.33 -20.19
CA LEU A 118 -15.52 5.27 -21.22
C LEU A 118 -15.06 5.97 -22.50
N PRO A 119 -15.42 5.44 -23.68
CA PRO A 119 -15.27 6.15 -24.94
C PRO A 119 -16.07 7.47 -24.95
N LEU A 120 -15.55 8.45 -25.67
CA LEU A 120 -16.22 9.72 -25.95
C LEU A 120 -17.47 9.50 -26.83
N ARG A 121 -18.65 9.45 -26.19
CA ARG A 121 -20.02 9.47 -26.77
C ARG A 121 -20.36 8.37 -27.80
N ARG A 122 -21.37 7.54 -27.48
CA ARG A 122 -22.24 6.89 -28.48
C ARG A 122 -23.18 7.94 -29.06
N THR A 123 -23.39 7.93 -30.38
CA THR A 123 -24.50 8.67 -31.01
C THR A 123 -25.84 8.05 -30.60
N GLU A 124 -26.94 8.80 -30.77
CA GLU A 124 -28.30 8.36 -30.39
C GLU A 124 -28.73 7.06 -31.12
N ASP A 125 -28.09 6.75 -32.25
CA ASP A 125 -28.37 5.59 -33.09
C ASP A 125 -27.71 4.28 -32.58
N GLY A 126 -26.99 4.32 -31.45
CA GLY A 126 -26.38 3.14 -30.83
C GLY A 126 -25.17 2.58 -31.59
N GLU A 127 -24.82 3.15 -32.74
CA GLU A 127 -23.56 2.87 -33.41
C GLU A 127 -22.40 3.41 -32.55
N THR A 128 -21.48 2.52 -32.19
CA THR A 128 -20.13 2.91 -31.81
C THR A 128 -19.48 3.48 -33.05
N VAL A 129 -19.68 4.78 -33.29
CA VAL A 129 -18.91 5.50 -34.28
C VAL A 129 -17.47 5.47 -33.79
N ASP A 130 -16.66 4.60 -34.40
CA ASP A 130 -15.21 4.75 -34.33
C ASP A 130 -14.89 6.16 -34.82
N ALA A 131 -14.55 7.02 -33.87
CA ALA A 131 -14.16 8.40 -34.07
C ALA A 131 -15.26 9.30 -34.67
N ILE A 132 -15.81 10.19 -33.83
CA ILE A 132 -15.92 11.60 -34.26
C ILE A 132 -14.61 11.90 -34.99
N PRO A 133 -14.60 12.33 -36.27
CA PRO A 133 -13.36 12.64 -36.99
C PRO A 133 -12.56 13.53 -36.06
N ARG A 134 -11.48 12.97 -35.50
CA ARG A 134 -10.71 13.61 -34.44
C ARG A 134 -10.24 14.90 -35.07
N ARG A 135 -10.93 16.00 -34.77
CA ARG A 135 -10.59 17.29 -35.30
C ARG A 135 -9.19 17.51 -34.79
N GLN A 136 -8.21 17.44 -35.70
CA GLN A 136 -6.86 17.81 -35.35
C GLN A 136 -6.96 19.24 -34.86
N LEU A 137 -6.76 19.41 -33.56
CA LEU A 137 -6.69 20.73 -32.98
C LEU A 137 -5.62 21.50 -33.75
N SER A 138 -5.96 22.72 -34.15
CA SER A 138 -4.98 23.67 -34.66
C SER A 138 -3.87 23.86 -33.63
N ALA A 139 -2.68 24.28 -34.07
CA ALA A 139 -1.57 24.56 -33.15
C ALA A 139 -1.97 25.55 -32.04
N GLN A 140 -2.85 26.50 -32.35
CA GLN A 140 -3.39 27.46 -31.38
C GLN A 140 -4.32 26.79 -30.36
N GLU A 141 -5.21 25.89 -30.79
CA GLU A 141 -6.08 25.15 -29.88
C GLU A 141 -5.30 24.20 -28.97
N LYS A 142 -4.26 23.52 -29.50
CA LYS A 142 -3.35 22.72 -28.69
C LYS A 142 -2.62 23.57 -27.66
N ALA A 143 -2.08 24.71 -28.06
CA ALA A 143 -1.41 25.64 -27.14
C ALA A 143 -2.37 26.14 -26.05
N LEU A 144 -3.63 26.41 -26.40
CA LEU A 144 -4.66 26.83 -25.45
C LEU A 144 -5.06 25.68 -24.51
N HIS A 145 -5.19 24.46 -25.01
CA HIS A 145 -5.43 23.27 -24.20
C HIS A 145 -4.29 23.03 -23.21
N CYS A 146 -3.03 22.98 -23.68
CA CYS A 146 -1.87 22.88 -22.80
C CYS A 146 -1.83 24.01 -21.77
N HIS A 147 -2.21 25.24 -22.16
CA HIS A 147 -2.31 26.36 -21.25
C HIS A 147 -3.36 26.15 -20.16
N TYR A 148 -4.56 25.69 -20.50
CA TYR A 148 -5.61 25.40 -19.52
C TYR A 148 -5.26 24.24 -18.60
N VAL A 149 -4.69 23.17 -19.15
CA VAL A 149 -4.28 22.01 -18.34
C VAL A 149 -3.12 22.38 -17.41
N HIS A 150 -2.16 23.19 -17.86
CA HIS A 150 -1.15 23.77 -16.97
C HIS A 150 -1.73 24.73 -15.94
N GLN A 151 -2.72 25.55 -16.30
CA GLN A 151 -3.42 26.39 -15.32
C GLN A 151 -4.18 25.57 -14.29
N MET A 152 -4.83 24.48 -14.69
CA MET A 152 -5.50 23.55 -13.79
C MET A 152 -4.51 22.92 -12.82
N SER A 153 -3.41 22.39 -13.35
CA SER A 153 -2.33 21.82 -12.54
C SER A 153 -1.73 22.86 -11.59
N ALA A 154 -1.46 24.08 -12.06
CA ALA A 154 -0.96 25.17 -11.22
C ALA A 154 -1.97 25.59 -10.14
N CYS A 155 -3.27 25.65 -10.46
CA CYS A 155 -4.31 25.94 -9.48
C CYS A 155 -4.44 24.85 -8.41
N LEU A 156 -4.21 23.58 -8.79
CA LEU A 156 -4.17 22.48 -7.83
C LEU A 156 -2.93 22.55 -6.92
N VAL A 157 -1.76 22.82 -7.49
CA VAL A 157 -0.52 23.05 -6.73
C VAL A 157 -0.66 24.26 -5.79
N ASP A 158 -1.24 25.36 -6.27
CA ASP A 158 -1.50 26.54 -5.44
C ASP A 158 -2.55 26.26 -4.36
N ALA A 159 -3.57 25.44 -4.65
CA ALA A 159 -4.55 25.01 -3.66
C ALA A 159 -3.90 24.11 -2.60
N GLU A 160 -3.04 23.17 -2.99
CA GLU A 160 -2.23 22.35 -2.09
C GLU A 160 -1.32 23.24 -1.23
N ALA A 161 -0.52 24.12 -1.83
CA ALA A 161 0.37 25.05 -1.12
C ALA A 161 -0.40 26.00 -0.18
N SER A 162 -1.58 26.46 -0.60
CA SER A 162 -2.45 27.31 0.22
C SER A 162 -3.03 26.55 1.41
N ARG A 163 -3.28 25.24 1.29
CA ARG A 163 -3.69 24.39 2.43
C ARG A 163 -2.57 24.30 3.46
N PHE A 164 -1.31 24.11 3.02
CA PHE A 164 -0.14 24.05 3.90
C PHE A 164 0.16 25.38 4.60
N SER A 165 -0.04 26.52 3.94
CA SER A 165 0.23 27.85 4.53
C SER A 165 -0.84 28.34 5.53
N SER A 166 -1.94 27.61 5.72
CA SER A 166 -3.08 28.09 6.52
C SER A 166 -2.93 27.99 8.04
N SER A 167 -1.82 27.47 8.57
CA SER A 167 -1.64 27.27 10.02
C SER A 167 -0.84 28.36 10.75
N MET A 168 -0.24 29.33 10.04
CA MET A 168 0.49 30.44 10.66
C MET A 168 0.18 31.75 9.94
N ASP A 169 -0.80 32.51 10.43
CA ASP A 169 -0.68 33.97 10.55
C ASP A 169 -1.91 34.59 11.19
N GLY A 170 -1.64 35.59 12.03
CA GLY A 170 -2.58 36.30 12.87
C GLY A 170 -3.55 37.22 12.12
N PRO A 171 -4.26 38.09 12.86
CA PRO A 171 -5.39 38.88 12.36
C PRO A 171 -4.89 40.02 11.43
N GLY A 172 -4.60 39.67 10.18
CA GLY A 172 -4.26 40.59 9.11
C GLY A 172 -5.18 40.39 7.92
N ASP A 173 -6.02 41.39 7.65
CA ASP A 173 -7.11 41.42 6.66
C ASP A 173 -6.57 41.37 5.22
N LYS A 174 -6.15 40.19 4.76
CA LYS A 174 -5.81 39.94 3.34
C LYS A 174 -6.89 39.07 2.71
N VAL A 175 -7.61 39.66 1.75
CA VAL A 175 -8.63 39.01 0.92
C VAL A 175 -8.01 37.81 0.19
N LYS A 176 -8.16 36.61 0.75
CA LYS A 176 -7.77 35.35 0.11
C LYS A 176 -8.66 35.16 -1.13
N ARG A 177 -8.11 35.39 -2.32
CA ARG A 177 -8.77 35.00 -3.58
C ARG A 177 -8.89 33.48 -3.58
N ARG A 178 -10.11 32.97 -3.45
CA ARG A 178 -10.36 31.54 -3.62
C ARG A 178 -10.09 31.15 -5.08
N PRO A 179 -9.34 30.07 -5.34
CA PRO A 179 -9.17 29.58 -6.69
C PRO A 179 -10.54 29.29 -7.32
N ARG A 180 -10.73 29.67 -8.59
CA ARG A 180 -11.99 29.46 -9.29
C ARG A 180 -12.21 27.95 -9.49
N THR A 181 -13.35 27.44 -9.04
CA THR A 181 -13.80 26.09 -9.38
C THR A 181 -14.20 26.06 -10.85
N ILE A 182 -13.41 25.39 -11.68
CA ILE A 182 -13.72 25.18 -13.11
C ILE A 182 -14.92 24.24 -13.22
N ALA A 183 -15.91 24.60 -14.04
CA ALA A 183 -17.12 23.81 -14.23
C ALA A 183 -16.80 22.48 -14.91
N LEU A 184 -17.52 21.41 -14.56
CA LEU A 184 -17.25 20.07 -15.07
C LEU A 184 -17.23 20.00 -16.62
N GLY A 185 -18.13 20.73 -17.29
CA GLY A 185 -18.14 20.79 -18.77
C GLY A 185 -16.86 21.38 -19.37
N GLU A 186 -16.32 22.43 -18.76
CA GLU A 186 -15.06 23.06 -19.21
C GLU A 186 -13.87 22.13 -18.99
N ARG A 187 -13.89 21.35 -17.89
CA ARG A 187 -12.87 20.31 -17.62
C ARG A 187 -12.93 19.19 -18.64
N TYR A 188 -14.14 18.77 -19.03
CA TYR A 188 -14.38 17.75 -20.03
C TYR A 188 -13.83 18.21 -21.39
N ASP A 189 -14.22 19.41 -21.85
CA ASP A 189 -13.75 19.95 -23.14
C ASP A 189 -12.23 20.13 -23.19
N ALA A 190 -11.61 20.50 -22.06
CA ALA A 190 -10.16 20.50 -21.94
C ALA A 190 -9.61 19.07 -22.05
N MET A 191 -9.91 18.17 -21.10
CA MET A 191 -9.34 16.81 -21.05
C MET A 191 -9.52 16.00 -22.34
N PHE A 192 -10.63 16.18 -23.05
CA PHE A 192 -10.95 15.31 -24.18
C PHE A 192 -10.14 15.56 -25.45
N SER A 193 -9.41 16.66 -25.51
CA SER A 193 -8.56 16.91 -26.66
C SER A 193 -7.35 15.96 -26.72
N SER A 194 -6.90 15.50 -25.56
CA SER A 194 -5.79 14.54 -25.35
C SER A 194 -6.27 13.13 -25.01
N TYR A 195 -7.58 12.93 -24.90
CA TYR A 195 -8.21 11.67 -24.54
C TYR A 195 -8.49 10.84 -25.79
N LEU A 196 -7.43 10.30 -26.40
CA LEU A 196 -7.56 9.61 -27.69
C LEU A 196 -7.83 8.12 -27.51
N THR A 197 -7.17 7.44 -26.58
CA THR A 197 -7.14 5.97 -26.50
C THR A 197 -7.58 5.42 -25.13
N PRO A 198 -8.80 5.71 -24.64
CA PRO A 198 -9.26 5.12 -23.39
C PRO A 198 -9.32 3.59 -23.44
N PRO A 199 -9.22 2.89 -22.29
CA PRO A 199 -9.20 3.43 -20.92
C PRO A 199 -7.80 3.83 -20.42
N TYR A 200 -7.71 4.93 -19.66
CA TYR A 200 -6.47 5.42 -19.01
C TYR A 200 -6.36 5.03 -17.53
N VAL A 201 -7.48 4.73 -16.87
CA VAL A 201 -7.51 4.21 -15.50
C VAL A 201 -7.98 2.76 -15.53
N SER A 202 -7.21 1.86 -14.91
CA SER A 202 -7.52 0.43 -14.88
C SER A 202 -8.15 0.00 -13.55
N PRO A 203 -9.15 -0.90 -13.53
CA PRO A 203 -9.61 -1.53 -12.29
C PRO A 203 -8.77 -2.74 -11.88
N LEU A 204 -7.69 -3.06 -12.61
CA LEU A 204 -6.85 -4.23 -12.35
C LEU A 204 -5.87 -3.96 -11.20
N PRO A 205 -5.99 -4.65 -10.06
CA PRO A 205 -5.11 -4.41 -8.93
C PRO A 205 -3.71 -4.94 -9.19
N GLU A 206 -2.74 -4.40 -8.45
CA GLU A 206 -1.45 -5.07 -8.24
C GLU A 206 -1.62 -6.13 -7.15
N VAL A 207 -1.18 -7.35 -7.45
CA VAL A 207 -1.22 -8.49 -6.51
C VAL A 207 0.20 -8.89 -6.17
N GLN A 208 0.54 -8.80 -4.88
CA GLN A 208 1.81 -9.26 -4.34
C GLN A 208 1.54 -10.49 -3.48
N ALA A 209 2.10 -11.62 -3.90
CA ALA A 209 2.14 -12.81 -3.06
C ALA A 209 3.14 -12.56 -1.92
N TRP A 210 2.68 -12.70 -0.69
CA TRP A 210 3.54 -12.61 0.47
C TRP A 210 3.71 -14.01 1.03
N GLN A 211 4.95 -14.48 1.02
CA GLN A 211 5.34 -15.68 1.75
C GLN A 211 5.94 -15.22 3.06
N GLU A 212 5.40 -15.74 4.15
CA GLU A 212 6.07 -15.65 5.43
C GLU A 212 7.47 -16.24 5.25
N GLY A 213 8.49 -15.39 5.45
CA GLY A 213 9.86 -15.85 5.39
C GLY A 213 9.99 -17.01 6.35
N ALA A 214 10.21 -18.21 5.82
CA ALA A 214 10.60 -19.33 6.64
C ALA A 214 11.81 -18.82 7.42
N VAL A 215 11.63 -18.61 8.72
CA VAL A 215 12.75 -18.37 9.61
C VAL A 215 13.59 -19.62 9.43
N GLU A 216 14.61 -19.55 8.58
CA GLU A 216 15.59 -20.60 8.45
C GLU A 216 16.17 -20.66 9.85
N SER A 217 15.68 -21.63 10.63
CA SER A 217 16.31 -22.04 11.85
C SER A 217 17.68 -22.50 11.39
N SER A 218 18.64 -21.59 11.44
CA SER A 218 20.05 -21.90 11.44
C SER A 218 20.26 -22.68 12.73
N GLU A 219 19.85 -23.95 12.71
CA GLU A 219 20.44 -24.98 13.54
C GLU A 219 21.88 -25.06 13.06
N ASP A 220 22.70 -24.13 13.56
CA ASP A 220 24.14 -24.24 13.49
C ASP A 220 24.47 -25.64 13.97
N ALA A 221 25.00 -26.43 13.03
CA ALA A 221 25.53 -27.75 13.27
C ALA A 221 26.61 -27.65 14.35
N VAL A 222 26.21 -27.82 15.61
CA VAL A 222 27.13 -28.15 16.70
C VAL A 222 27.68 -29.53 16.36
N GLN A 223 28.86 -29.53 15.73
CA GLN A 223 29.65 -30.74 15.59
C GLN A 223 29.97 -31.29 16.98
N PRO A 224 29.76 -32.58 17.26
CA PRO A 224 30.17 -33.19 18.51
C PRO A 224 31.70 -33.32 18.50
N GLY A 225 32.38 -32.43 19.21
CA GLY A 225 33.83 -32.37 19.30
C GLY A 225 34.32 -32.05 20.72
N ASP A 226 34.58 -33.13 21.46
CA ASP A 226 35.49 -33.29 22.60
C ASP A 226 35.23 -32.64 23.97
N GLN A 227 35.35 -33.51 24.97
CA GLN A 227 35.34 -33.23 26.41
C GLN A 227 36.69 -32.62 26.82
N ASP A 228 36.71 -31.57 27.66
CA ASP A 228 37.37 -31.67 28.97
C ASP A 228 37.09 -30.48 29.94
N ARG A 229 37.24 -30.83 31.21
CA ARG A 229 37.00 -30.16 32.50
C ARG A 229 37.22 -28.65 32.66
N GLY A 230 36.31 -28.04 33.44
CA GLY A 230 36.57 -26.79 34.17
C GLY A 230 35.42 -26.39 35.10
N THR A 231 35.52 -26.77 36.38
CA THR A 231 34.63 -26.38 37.48
C THR A 231 34.65 -24.87 37.74
N GLY A 232 33.49 -24.21 37.67
CA GLY A 232 33.34 -22.82 38.08
C GLY A 232 31.87 -22.45 38.26
N ALA A 233 31.40 -22.49 39.50
CA ALA A 233 30.06 -22.08 39.90
C ALA A 233 29.78 -20.61 39.60
N ARG A 234 28.66 -20.30 38.95
CA ARG A 234 27.94 -19.03 39.18
C ARG A 234 26.51 -19.01 38.62
N ALA A 235 25.60 -18.68 39.53
CA ALA A 235 24.30 -18.01 39.39
C ALA A 235 23.28 -18.60 38.40
N GLY A 236 22.31 -19.32 38.96
CA GLY A 236 21.07 -19.69 38.29
C GLY A 236 20.27 -18.44 37.91
N LEU A 237 20.11 -18.24 36.60
CA LEU A 237 19.04 -17.45 36.02
C LEU A 237 17.89 -18.41 35.75
N LEU A 238 16.74 -18.16 36.38
CA LEU A 238 15.52 -18.92 36.22
C LEU A 238 15.02 -18.79 34.78
N THR A 239 15.41 -19.73 33.92
CA THR A 239 14.73 -19.98 32.65
C THR A 239 13.43 -20.71 32.98
N SER A 240 12.39 -19.95 33.28
CA SER A 240 11.03 -20.50 33.31
C SER A 240 10.70 -20.97 31.90
N ASN A 241 10.75 -22.29 31.72
CA ASN A 241 10.21 -23.02 30.58
C ASN A 241 8.69 -22.83 30.50
N ALA A 242 8.26 -21.66 30.02
CA ALA A 242 6.98 -21.54 29.35
C ALA A 242 7.27 -21.82 27.86
N ALA A 243 7.41 -23.10 27.52
CA ALA A 243 7.43 -23.59 26.13
C ALA A 243 6.05 -23.46 25.47
N GLY A 244 5.35 -22.35 25.72
CA GLY A 244 4.24 -21.91 24.91
C GLY A 244 4.84 -21.36 23.63
N SER A 245 4.48 -21.97 22.50
CA SER A 245 4.82 -21.53 21.15
C SER A 245 4.94 -20.00 21.09
N THR A 246 6.18 -19.48 20.96
CA THR A 246 6.45 -18.08 20.65
C THR A 246 6.04 -17.84 19.20
N ALA A 247 4.75 -18.01 18.93
CA ALA A 247 4.19 -17.65 17.65
C ALA A 247 4.39 -16.15 17.51
N GLY A 248 5.09 -15.75 16.45
CA GLY A 248 5.29 -14.34 16.14
C GLY A 248 3.93 -13.64 16.12
N ARG A 249 3.88 -12.41 16.60
CA ARG A 249 2.77 -11.53 16.29
C ARG A 249 3.10 -10.84 14.99
N MET A 250 2.12 -10.57 14.17
CA MET A 250 2.31 -9.77 12.98
C MET A 250 1.32 -8.64 12.95
N PHE A 251 1.76 -7.51 12.43
CA PHE A 251 0.97 -6.30 12.33
C PHE A 251 0.91 -5.85 10.89
N ALA A 252 -0.28 -5.52 10.43
CA ALA A 252 -0.52 -4.88 9.15
C ALA A 252 -1.21 -3.53 9.36
N ILE A 253 -0.69 -2.49 8.71
CA ILE A 253 -1.29 -1.15 8.66
C ILE A 253 -1.80 -0.97 7.23
N LEU A 254 -3.10 -0.75 7.10
CA LEU A 254 -3.77 -0.41 5.86
C LEU A 254 -4.24 1.04 6.00
N ALA A 255 -3.75 1.95 5.17
CA ALA A 255 -4.19 3.34 5.25
C ALA A 255 -4.25 4.04 3.88
N THR A 256 -5.06 5.09 3.82
CA THR A 256 -5.10 6.03 2.69
C THR A 256 -3.82 6.86 2.61
N ASP A 257 -3.56 7.44 1.45
CA ASP A 257 -2.45 8.37 1.18
C ASP A 257 -2.40 9.54 2.16
N GLY A 258 -3.54 10.02 2.64
CA GLY A 258 -3.61 11.04 3.70
C GLY A 258 -2.79 10.74 4.95
N LEU A 259 -2.57 9.46 5.31
CA LEU A 259 -1.61 9.07 6.35
C LEU A 259 -0.17 9.07 5.81
N TRP A 260 0.06 8.43 4.66
CA TRP A 260 1.39 8.15 4.12
C TRP A 260 2.12 9.39 3.63
N ASP A 261 1.39 10.46 3.29
CA ASP A 261 1.96 11.79 3.03
C ASP A 261 2.60 12.40 4.28
N LEU A 262 2.18 11.95 5.48
CA LEU A 262 2.62 12.50 6.75
C LEU A 262 3.68 11.66 7.47
N THR A 263 3.87 10.39 7.10
CA THR A 263 4.81 9.52 7.80
C THR A 263 5.40 8.45 6.88
N SER A 264 6.64 8.02 7.17
CA SER A 264 7.20 6.84 6.53
C SER A 264 6.57 5.55 7.08
N SER A 265 6.64 4.48 6.28
CA SER A 265 6.16 3.14 6.66
C SER A 265 6.86 2.61 7.90
N GLU A 266 8.16 2.84 8.04
CA GLU A 266 8.98 2.44 9.17
C GLU A 266 8.55 3.18 10.44
N SER A 267 8.38 4.50 10.35
CA SER A 267 7.98 5.34 11.49
C SER A 267 6.58 4.99 11.98
N ALA A 268 5.65 4.73 11.05
CA ALA A 268 4.29 4.31 11.37
C ALA A 268 4.28 2.94 12.07
N MET A 269 5.03 1.97 11.53
CA MET A 269 5.13 0.65 12.14
C MET A 269 5.83 0.69 13.50
N GLU A 270 6.91 1.45 13.64
CA GLU A 270 7.58 1.63 14.93
C GLU A 270 6.64 2.18 16.00
N CYS A 271 5.78 3.15 15.64
CA CYS A 271 4.73 3.65 16.52
C CYS A 271 3.76 2.53 16.95
N VAL A 272 3.21 1.79 15.99
CA VAL A 272 2.27 0.68 16.28
C VAL A 272 2.91 -0.36 17.20
N LEU A 273 4.16 -0.75 16.93
CA LEU A 273 4.87 -1.75 17.73
C LEU A 273 5.15 -1.26 19.16
N LYS A 274 5.54 0.01 19.34
CA LYS A 274 5.76 0.60 20.68
C LYS A 274 4.48 0.63 21.51
N VAL A 275 3.36 1.01 20.89
CA VAL A 275 2.06 1.04 21.57
C VAL A 275 1.62 -0.39 21.90
N ALA A 276 1.71 -1.33 20.94
CA ALA A 276 1.34 -2.72 21.15
C ALA A 276 2.13 -3.39 22.30
N ALA A 277 3.45 -3.14 22.38
CA ALA A 277 4.29 -3.64 23.47
C ALA A 277 3.88 -3.08 24.84
N SER A 278 3.44 -1.81 24.88
CA SER A 278 2.97 -1.15 26.10
C SER A 278 1.63 -1.72 26.58
N LEU A 279 0.74 -2.13 25.67
CA LEU A 279 -0.56 -2.73 25.99
C LEU A 279 -0.45 -4.11 26.63
N GLN A 280 0.52 -4.91 26.20
CA GLN A 280 0.80 -6.21 26.82
C GLN A 280 1.14 -6.08 28.31
N SER A 281 1.69 -4.93 28.72
CA SER A 281 2.05 -4.69 30.12
C SER A 281 0.92 -4.08 30.97
N SER A 282 0.00 -3.32 30.36
CA SER A 282 -1.05 -2.59 31.07
C SER A 282 -2.40 -3.33 31.12
N GLY A 283 -2.66 -4.21 30.15
CA GLY A 283 -3.94 -4.92 30.04
C GLY A 283 -5.11 -4.03 29.57
N GLU A 284 -4.84 -2.80 29.14
CA GLU A 284 -5.84 -1.89 28.60
C GLU A 284 -6.07 -2.18 27.11
N GLU A 285 -7.32 -2.14 26.65
CA GLU A 285 -7.63 -2.19 25.22
C GLU A 285 -7.43 -0.79 24.63
N LEU A 286 -6.45 -0.67 23.73
CA LEU A 286 -6.17 0.61 23.07
C LEU A 286 -6.26 0.44 21.56
N ASN A 287 -6.95 1.38 20.92
CA ASN A 287 -7.12 1.41 19.49
C ASN A 287 -5.80 1.81 18.83
N LEU A 288 -5.07 0.82 18.28
CA LEU A 288 -3.77 1.05 17.63
C LEU A 288 -3.86 2.03 16.45
N ALA A 289 -4.98 2.04 15.73
CA ALA A 289 -5.19 2.98 14.62
C ALA A 289 -5.35 4.43 15.14
N GLU A 290 -6.08 4.63 16.25
CA GLU A 290 -6.21 5.92 16.90
C GLU A 290 -4.87 6.40 17.48
N ALA A 291 -4.11 5.52 18.12
CA ALA A 291 -2.78 5.84 18.63
C ALA A 291 -1.82 6.27 17.51
N LEU A 292 -1.83 5.55 16.38
CA LEU A 292 -1.05 5.93 15.20
C LEU A 292 -1.50 7.27 14.63
N TYR A 293 -2.82 7.51 14.54
CA TYR A 293 -3.35 8.80 14.09
C TYR A 293 -2.88 9.95 14.99
N ARG A 294 -3.02 9.83 16.31
CA ARG A 294 -2.56 10.86 17.27
C ARG A 294 -1.08 11.13 17.13
N TYR A 295 -0.27 10.07 17.07
CA TYR A 295 1.17 10.21 16.90
C TYR A 295 1.54 10.98 15.62
N VAL A 296 0.93 10.64 14.47
CA VAL A 296 1.31 11.23 13.18
C VAL A 296 0.72 12.63 12.99
N VAL A 297 -0.52 12.85 13.41
CA VAL A 297 -1.27 14.07 13.12
C VAL A 297 -1.20 15.06 14.29
N GLU A 298 -1.51 14.62 15.51
CA GLU A 298 -1.60 15.50 16.67
C GLU A 298 -0.22 15.83 17.24
N ASP A 299 0.59 14.82 17.56
CA ASP A 299 1.87 15.00 18.26
C ASP A 299 2.94 15.66 17.38
N GLN A 300 2.94 15.37 16.08
CA GLN A 300 3.86 15.98 15.12
C GLN A 300 3.34 17.35 14.62
N GLY A 301 2.14 17.78 15.03
CA GLY A 301 1.50 19.01 14.57
C GLY A 301 1.27 19.06 13.06
N ARG A 302 1.15 17.90 12.41
CA ARG A 302 0.94 17.78 10.97
C ARG A 302 -0.54 17.87 10.65
N ARG A 303 -0.88 18.39 9.48
CA ARG A 303 -2.26 18.40 8.97
C ARG A 303 -2.32 17.56 7.72
N ALA A 304 -3.21 16.57 7.71
CA ALA A 304 -3.47 15.79 6.51
C ALA A 304 -4.03 16.70 5.41
N GLY A 305 -3.51 16.57 4.20
CA GLY A 305 -4.01 17.26 3.02
C GLY A 305 -5.34 16.70 2.52
N ASP A 306 -5.64 15.46 2.91
CA ASP A 306 -6.79 14.64 2.52
C ASP A 306 -7.32 13.81 3.71
N ASP A 307 -8.40 13.05 3.50
CA ASP A 307 -9.01 12.18 4.49
C ASP A 307 -8.06 11.06 4.93
N VAL A 308 -7.93 10.88 6.25
CA VAL A 308 -7.10 9.83 6.84
C VAL A 308 -7.98 8.69 7.31
N THR A 309 -7.84 7.53 6.67
CA THR A 309 -8.44 6.28 7.13
C THR A 309 -7.34 5.28 7.45
N ILE A 310 -7.38 4.68 8.64
CA ILE A 310 -6.37 3.74 9.13
C ILE A 310 -7.08 2.48 9.65
N LEU A 311 -6.58 1.32 9.24
CA LEU A 311 -6.91 0.03 9.81
C LEU A 311 -5.59 -0.63 10.25
N VAL A 312 -5.53 -1.03 11.53
CA VAL A 312 -4.42 -1.83 12.05
C VAL A 312 -4.95 -3.22 12.36
N VAL A 313 -4.34 -4.22 11.75
CA VAL A 313 -4.67 -5.63 11.94
C VAL A 313 -3.52 -6.32 12.67
N GLU A 314 -3.83 -6.89 13.82
CA GLU A 314 -2.93 -7.81 14.52
C GLU A 314 -3.34 -9.25 14.21
N TYR A 315 -2.37 -10.10 13.87
CA TYR A 315 -2.61 -11.51 13.62
C TYR A 315 -1.55 -12.39 14.27
N ASN A 316 -1.98 -13.55 14.75
CA ASN A 316 -1.12 -14.54 15.38
C ASN A 316 -0.70 -15.60 14.36
N VAL A 317 0.61 -15.76 14.17
CA VAL A 317 1.19 -16.74 13.24
C VAL A 317 0.85 -18.19 13.63
N SER A 318 0.38 -18.43 14.86
CA SER A 318 0.03 -19.78 15.32
C SER A 318 -1.08 -20.47 14.51
N GLY A 319 -1.77 -19.74 13.62
CA GLY A 319 -2.78 -20.30 12.71
C GLY A 319 -4.13 -20.58 13.36
N PHE A 320 -4.32 -20.15 14.61
CA PHE A 320 -5.60 -20.19 15.30
C PHE A 320 -6.00 -18.76 15.65
N LEU A 321 -6.96 -18.22 14.89
CA LEU A 321 -7.85 -17.20 15.45
C LEU A 321 -8.62 -17.92 16.56
N ASP A 322 -8.35 -17.61 17.82
CA ASP A 322 -9.22 -18.08 18.90
C ASP A 322 -10.63 -17.53 18.62
N PRO A 323 -11.66 -18.40 18.53
CA PRO A 323 -13.01 -18.01 18.14
C PRO A 323 -13.71 -17.10 19.16
#